data_AF-A0A1D2WJU6-F1
#
_entry.id   AF-A0A1D2WJU6-F1
#
_cell.length_a   1.000
_cell.length_b   1.000
_cell.length_c   1.000
_cell.angle_alpha   90.00
_cell.angle_beta   90.00
_cell.angle_gamma   90.00
#
_symmetry.space_group_name_H-M   'P 1'
#
loop_
_entity.id
_entity.type
_entity.pdbx_description
1 polymer ?
#
loop_
_entity_poly.entity_id
_entity_poly.type
_entity_poly.pdbx_seq_one_letter_code
_entity_poly.pdbx_strand_id
1 'polypeptide(L)'
;MDILFVSNYIVVIALMIMMLAALRASAYESTSMGLLGSSIVVNAFAVALLIIGGLYNLEFFRDISLALIFFGFVGTVAFAVVLGGDDE
;
A
#
# COMPACT_ATOMS: atom_id res chain seq x y z
N MET A 1 -1.07 -1.08 29.35
CA MET A 1 -1.16 -0.61 27.95
C MET A 1 -2.53 -0.97 27.42
N ASP A 2 -3.19 -0.03 26.77
CA ASP A 2 -4.54 -0.25 26.24
C ASP A 2 -4.49 -1.30 25.12
N ILE A 3 -5.51 -2.17 25.04
CA ILE A 3 -5.56 -3.28 24.07
C ILE A 3 -5.46 -2.75 22.63
N LEU A 4 -6.07 -1.58 22.39
CA LEU A 4 -6.03 -0.89 21.10
C LEU A 4 -4.61 -0.43 20.73
N PHE A 5 -3.84 0.05 21.70
CA PHE A 5 -2.48 0.52 21.47
C PHE A 5 -1.56 -0.64 21.06
N VAL A 6 -1.67 -1.80 21.74
CA VAL A 6 -0.91 -3.00 21.38
C VAL A 6 -1.32 -3.54 20.01
N SER A 7 -2.63 -3.55 19.72
CA SER A 7 -3.17 -3.96 18.41
C SER A 7 -2.59 -3.12 17.27
N ASN A 8 -2.56 -1.79 17.40
CA ASN A 8 -2.02 -0.89 16.38
C ASN A 8 -0.55 -1.19 16.03
N TYR A 9 0.29 -1.49 17.03
CA TYR A 9 1.68 -1.87 16.78
C TYR A 9 1.80 -3.21 16.05
N ILE A 10 1.01 -4.21 16.43
CA ILE A 10 1.00 -5.52 15.76
C ILE A 10 0.58 -5.36 14.29
N VAL A 11 -0.44 -4.54 14.02
CA VAL A 11 -0.90 -4.25 12.66
C VAL A 11 0.18 -3.57 11.84
N VAL A 12 0.87 -2.55 12.37
CA VAL A 12 1.98 -1.90 11.67
C VAL A 12 3.10 -2.89 11.34
N ILE A 13 3.46 -3.77 12.28
CA ILE A 13 4.47 -4.82 12.03
C ILE A 13 4.01 -5.77 10.92
N ALA A 14 2.74 -6.18 10.94
CA ALA A 14 2.17 -7.04 9.89
C ALA A 14 2.19 -6.35 8.52
N LEU A 15 1.90 -5.04 8.45
CA LEU A 15 1.99 -4.25 7.21
C LEU A 15 3.43 -4.15 6.72
N MET A 16 4.42 -4.00 7.60
CA MET A 16 5.83 -4.02 7.23
C MET A 16 6.25 -5.36 6.60
N ILE A 17 5.82 -6.47 7.18
CA ILE A 17 6.09 -7.82 6.62
C ILE A 17 5.39 -7.98 5.27
N MET A 18 4.15 -7.51 5.15
CA MET A 18 3.38 -7.53 3.90
C MET A 18 4.08 -6.73 2.80
N MET A 19 4.63 -5.55 3.11
CA MET A 19 5.40 -4.74 2.15
C MET A 19 6.65 -5.47 1.65
N LEU A 20 7.39 -6.16 2.54
CA LEU A 20 8.53 -6.98 2.13
C LEU A 20 8.12 -8.16 1.24
N ALA A 21 7.01 -8.83 1.57
CA ALA A 21 6.46 -9.91 0.75
C ALA A 21 6.00 -9.40 -0.62
N ALA A 22 5.39 -8.21 -0.67
CA ALA A 22 4.96 -7.56 -1.90
C ALA A 22 6.15 -7.14 -2.77
N LEU A 23 7.24 -6.65 -2.17
CA LEU A 23 8.47 -6.34 -2.89
C LEU A 23 9.10 -7.58 -3.52
N ARG A 24 9.03 -8.73 -2.82
CA ARG A 24 9.42 -10.01 -3.40
C ARG A 24 8.51 -10.40 -4.57
N ALA A 25 7.20 -10.23 -4.41
CA ALA A 25 6.24 -10.50 -5.48
C ALA A 25 6.48 -9.61 -6.72
N SER A 26 6.87 -8.35 -6.53
CA SER A 26 7.19 -7.46 -7.65
C SER A 26 8.46 -7.81 -8.42
N ALA A 27 9.36 -8.60 -7.82
CA ALA A 27 10.61 -9.01 -8.46
C ALA A 27 10.45 -10.22 -9.40
N TYR A 28 9.25 -10.78 -9.53
CA TYR A 28 8.96 -11.85 -10.49
C TYR A 28 8.88 -11.28 -11.92
N GLU A 29 9.17 -12.13 -12.91
CA GLU A 29 9.41 -11.76 -14.31
C GLU A 29 8.22 -11.10 -15.02
N SER A 30 6.99 -11.30 -14.54
CA SER A 30 5.79 -10.73 -15.16
C SER A 30 5.55 -9.28 -14.73
N THR A 31 5.28 -8.41 -15.72
CA THR A 31 4.83 -7.02 -15.51
C THR A 31 3.60 -6.93 -14.61
N SER A 32 2.67 -7.88 -14.71
CA SER A 32 1.49 -7.97 -13.82
C SER A 32 1.87 -8.17 -12.36
N MET A 33 2.93 -8.94 -12.08
CA MET A 33 3.42 -9.19 -10.73
C MET A 33 4.11 -7.95 -10.14
N GLY A 34 4.84 -7.20 -10.97
CA GLY A 34 5.38 -5.87 -10.63
C GLY A 34 4.28 -4.87 -10.22
N LEU A 35 3.20 -4.82 -10.99
CA LEU A 35 2.05 -3.96 -10.71
C LEU A 35 1.30 -4.37 -9.44
N LEU A 36 1.12 -5.68 -9.25
CA LEU A 36 0.49 -6.21 -8.04
C LEU A 36 1.30 -5.87 -6.80
N GLY A 37 2.62 -6.11 -6.84
CA GLY A 37 3.50 -5.80 -5.70
C GLY A 37 3.56 -4.31 -5.37
N SER A 38 3.68 -3.43 -6.37
CA SER A 38 3.66 -1.97 -6.15
C SER A 38 2.32 -1.48 -5.59
N SER A 39 1.19 -2.02 -6.05
CA SER A 39 -0.14 -1.69 -5.53
C SER A 39 -0.30 -2.07 -4.05
N ILE A 40 0.18 -3.26 -3.66
CA ILE A 40 0.15 -3.70 -2.25
C ILE A 40 1.04 -2.80 -1.38
N VAL A 41 2.23 -2.43 -1.84
CA VAL A 41 3.14 -1.57 -1.08
C VAL A 41 2.52 -0.19 -0.83
N VAL A 42 1.96 0.44 -1.86
CA VAL A 42 1.33 1.77 -1.71
C VAL A 42 0.15 1.72 -0.73
N ASN A 43 -0.71 0.70 -0.83
CA ASN A 43 -1.86 0.57 0.05
C ASN A 43 -1.43 0.26 1.50
N ALA A 44 -0.49 -0.68 1.69
CA ALA A 44 0.03 -1.02 3.01
C ALA A 44 0.71 0.19 3.68
N PHE A 45 1.45 0.99 2.90
CA PHE A 45 2.07 2.22 3.38
C PHE A 45 1.02 3.28 3.76
N ALA A 46 -0.03 3.46 2.96
CA ALA A 46 -1.11 4.41 3.25
C ALA A 46 -1.83 4.06 4.57
N VAL A 47 -2.10 2.78 4.82
CA VAL A 47 -2.72 2.31 6.07
C VAL A 47 -1.75 2.45 7.25
N ALA A 48 -0.47 2.10 7.07
CA ALA A 48 0.54 2.26 8.12
C ALA A 48 0.70 3.74 8.53
N LEU A 49 0.69 4.66 7.55
CA LEU A 49 0.72 6.10 7.78
C LEU A 49 -0.50 6.58 8.57
N LEU A 50 -1.68 6.00 8.34
CA LEU A 50 -2.92 6.37 9.03
C LEU A 50 -2.89 5.94 10.51
N ILE A 51 -2.35 4.75 10.79
CA ILE A 51 -2.19 4.24 12.17
C ILE A 51 -1.11 5.03 12.91
N ILE A 52 0.07 5.19 12.31
CA ILE A 52 1.20 5.91 12.92
C ILE A 52 0.86 7.39 13.08
N GLY A 53 0.26 8.03 12.07
CA GLY A 53 -0.16 9.43 12.15
C GLY A 53 -1.19 9.68 13.24
N GLY A 54 -2.12 8.73 13.46
CA GLY A 54 -3.05 8.77 14.58
C GLY A 54 -2.38 8.59 15.95
N LEU A 55 -1.36 7.72 16.06
CA LEU A 55 -0.62 7.49 17.31
C LEU A 55 0.25 8.68 17.73
N TYR A 56 0.92 9.32 16.76
CA TYR A 56 1.85 10.42 17.03
C TYR A 56 1.26 11.82 16.79
N ASN A 57 -0.04 11.91 16.47
CA ASN A 57 -0.74 13.18 16.21
C ASN A 57 -0.05 14.02 15.12
N LEU A 58 0.38 13.37 14.04
CA LEU A 58 0.98 14.07 12.91
C LEU A 58 -0.06 14.99 12.25
N GLU A 59 0.36 16.10 11.68
CA GLU A 59 -0.51 16.91 10.82
C GLU A 59 -0.46 16.35 9.38
N PHE A 60 -1.55 16.51 8.61
CA PHE A 60 -1.64 16.15 7.17
C PHE A 60 -1.54 14.65 6.79
N PHE A 61 -1.33 13.72 7.73
CA PHE A 61 -1.22 12.29 7.41
C PHE A 61 -2.46 11.70 6.73
N ARG A 62 -3.66 12.24 7.04
CA ARG A 62 -4.93 11.78 6.45
C ARG A 62 -5.01 12.16 4.98
N ASP A 63 -4.61 13.38 4.63
CA ASP A 63 -4.65 13.87 3.25
C ASP A 63 -3.63 13.13 2.37
N ILE A 64 -2.44 12.88 2.92
CA ILE A 64 -1.41 12.08 2.24
C ILE A 64 -1.89 10.64 2.04
N SER A 65 -2.43 10.00 3.08
CA SER A 65 -2.96 8.64 3.00
C SER A 65 -4.09 8.54 1.97
N LEU A 66 -4.99 9.52 1.95
CA LEU A 66 -6.06 9.62 0.97
C LEU A 66 -5.51 9.75 -0.47
N ALA A 67 -4.54 10.65 -0.68
CA ALA A 67 -3.90 10.86 -1.96
C ALA A 67 -3.20 9.59 -2.46
N LEU A 68 -2.50 8.87 -1.59
CA LEU A 68 -1.84 7.60 -1.92
C LEU A 68 -2.83 6.54 -2.39
N ILE A 69 -4.00 6.43 -1.74
CA ILE A 69 -5.03 5.47 -2.12
C ILE A 69 -5.60 5.82 -3.51
N PHE A 70 -5.90 7.10 -3.76
CA PHE A 70 -6.44 7.52 -5.05
C PHE A 70 -5.42 7.38 -6.19
N PHE A 71 -4.20 7.88 -6.01
CA PHE A 71 -3.17 7.79 -7.04
C PHE A 71 -2.70 6.36 -7.27
N GLY A 72 -2.64 5.54 -6.22
CA GLY A 72 -2.36 4.12 -6.33
C GLY A 72 -3.38 3.42 -7.22
N PHE A 73 -4.67 3.61 -6.96
CA PHE A 73 -5.74 3.03 -7.77
C PHE A 73 -5.69 3.49 -9.23
N VAL A 74 -5.58 4.80 -9.47
CA VAL A 74 -5.52 5.37 -10.83
C VAL A 74 -4.33 4.80 -11.61
N GLY A 75 -3.15 4.72 -10.97
CA GLY A 75 -1.96 4.15 -11.59
C GLY A 75 -2.13 2.69 -12.00
N THR A 76 -2.69 1.85 -11.11
CA THR A 76 -2.93 0.44 -11.39
C THR A 76 -3.94 0.24 -12.53
N VAL A 77 -5.02 1.02 -12.57
CA VAL A 77 -6.01 0.96 -13.65
C VAL A 77 -5.41 1.38 -14.99
N ALA A 78 -4.67 2.50 -15.03
CA ALA A 78 -4.02 2.96 -16.24
C ALA A 78 -3.07 1.90 -16.82
N PHE A 79 -2.29 1.24 -15.96
CA PHE A 79 -1.40 0.16 -16.36
C PHE A 79 -2.16 -1.09 -16.82
N ALA A 80 -3.25 -1.46 -16.16
CA ALA A 80 -4.07 -2.60 -16.56
C ALA A 80 -4.69 -2.41 -17.95
N VAL A 81 -5.12 -1.18 -18.28
CA VAL A 81 -5.63 -0.83 -19.61
C VAL A 81 -4.54 -0.96 -20.67
N VAL A 82 -3.32 -0.50 -20.40
CA VAL A 82 -2.20 -0.62 -21.35
C VAL A 82 -1.79 -2.09 -21.53
N LEU A 83 -1.76 -2.88 -20.45
CA LEU A 83 -1.34 -4.28 -20.50
C LEU A 83 -2.40 -5.19 -21.12
N GLY A 84 -3.69 -4.90 -20.93
CA GLY A 84 -4.80 -5.63 -21.54
C GLY A 84 -5.18 -5.15 -22.94
N GLY A 85 -4.49 -4.13 -23.47
CA GLY A 85 -4.80 -3.46 -24.74
C GLY A 85 -4.25 -4.12 -26.00
N ASP A 86 -3.76 -5.36 -25.92
CA ASP A 86 -3.26 -6.13 -27.09
C ASP A 86 -4.31 -7.13 -27.64
N ASP A 87 -5.55 -7.07 -27.13
CA ASP A 87 -6.69 -7.93 -27.53
C ASP A 87 -7.74 -7.21 -28.42
N GLU A 88 -7.36 -6.12 -29.11
CA GLU A 88 -8.10 -5.56 -30.28
C GLU A 88 -7.19 -5.36 -31.51
#